data_AF-B1MAA5-F1
#
_entry.id   AF-B1MAA5-F1
#
_cell.length_a   1.000
_cell.length_b   1.000
_cell.length_c   1.000
_cell.angle_alpha   90.00
_cell.angle_beta   90.00
_cell.angle_gamma   90.00
#
_symmetry.space_group_name_H-M   'P 1'
#
loop_
_entity.id
_entity.type
_entity.pdbx_description
1 polymer ?
#
loop_
_entity_poly.entity_id
_entity_poly.type
_entity_poly.pdbx_seq_one_letter_code
_entity_poly.pdbx_strand_id
1 'polypeptide(L)'
;MAGLTDMEELIGTVDDKDVADFLKEAFACYGTGAYRACVVLTHIALFDSLRRKIKALSPVNGVAKAVSDQIEPLASAQKVFETPLIHKLKSAGILTELEAQILEQLNSQRNKAAHPSGHAVTAEEARFVFAEAIKKFISQPIRETSYVVESVISKFADQNYFPSMNINDMIAVLGQELANLDPSAKPFLISKVVKSLDETDKTVVINARNFLLALVARREPSDIVPVVKGFLDPRSSDSKFADLISMMITCDPVLFSNLGVGTKLRVKTLLMHNATATGVSLPYQQLNHPAHVLGSCVLKFGENFALSELKDFSEWVISATPYTPELIPALAHAPQLFDQLFQNYLIRAKSSQWSISNPFAAAIPALDAPLAALITDNQAFELLASIMRGAEWKGHGPMALANSSFSTLPTLKIKAKTFAAADPTGATAALVAQQVEIGLADYLANHLV
;
A
#
# COMPACT_ATOMS: atom_id res chain seq x y z
N MET A 1 20.40 -27.20 -19.99
CA MET A 1 20.10 -27.23 -21.44
C MET A 1 19.12 -26.10 -21.71
N ALA A 2 19.60 -24.96 -22.23
CA ALA A 2 18.74 -23.84 -22.58
C ALA A 2 17.88 -24.23 -23.79
N GLY A 3 16.57 -24.05 -23.70
CA GLY A 3 15.65 -24.31 -24.79
C GLY A 3 16.11 -23.60 -26.06
N LEU A 4 16.31 -24.36 -27.12
CA LEU A 4 16.66 -23.88 -28.45
C LEU A 4 15.42 -23.19 -29.05
N THR A 5 15.07 -22.00 -28.54
CA THR A 5 14.09 -21.11 -29.17
C THR A 5 14.47 -20.92 -30.63
N ASP A 6 13.48 -21.02 -31.52
CA ASP A 6 13.71 -20.90 -32.94
C ASP A 6 14.19 -19.47 -33.30
N MET A 7 15.09 -19.33 -34.28
CA MET A 7 15.62 -18.01 -34.66
C MET A 7 14.53 -17.11 -35.25
N GLU A 8 13.57 -17.66 -35.97
CA GLU A 8 12.44 -16.92 -36.52
C GLU A 8 11.50 -16.43 -35.40
N GLU A 9 11.26 -17.28 -34.41
CA GLU A 9 10.51 -16.91 -33.20
C GLU A 9 11.20 -15.76 -32.44
N LEU A 10 12.52 -15.75 -32.37
CA LEU A 10 13.28 -14.66 -31.75
C LEU A 10 13.13 -13.34 -32.48
N ILE A 11 13.07 -13.33 -33.80
CA ILE A 11 12.80 -12.10 -34.58
C ILE A 11 11.42 -11.55 -34.20
N GLY A 12 10.44 -12.43 -33.96
CA GLY A 12 9.09 -12.05 -33.52
C GLY A 12 9.04 -11.31 -32.17
N THR A 13 10.12 -11.34 -31.37
CA THR A 13 10.22 -10.61 -30.09
C THR A 13 10.78 -9.20 -30.21
N VAL A 14 11.10 -8.75 -31.43
CA VAL A 14 11.72 -7.44 -31.68
C VAL A 14 10.66 -6.44 -32.13
N ASP A 15 10.45 -5.39 -31.33
CA ASP A 15 9.43 -4.37 -31.59
C ASP A 15 9.81 -3.40 -32.73
N ASP A 16 11.11 -3.09 -32.88
CA ASP A 16 11.59 -2.16 -33.91
C ASP A 16 11.66 -2.87 -35.26
N LYS A 17 10.78 -2.44 -36.18
CA LYS A 17 10.64 -3.04 -37.51
C LYS A 17 11.91 -2.94 -38.36
N ASP A 18 12.64 -1.83 -38.30
CA ASP A 18 13.87 -1.66 -39.09
C ASP A 18 14.94 -2.65 -38.59
N VAL A 19 15.05 -2.80 -37.27
CA VAL A 19 15.99 -3.75 -36.65
C VAL A 19 15.56 -5.19 -36.95
N ALA A 20 14.26 -5.49 -36.90
CA ALA A 20 13.73 -6.81 -37.25
C ALA A 20 14.02 -7.17 -38.71
N ASP A 21 13.94 -6.22 -39.64
CA ASP A 21 14.26 -6.45 -41.06
C ASP A 21 15.75 -6.76 -41.25
N PHE A 22 16.67 -6.06 -40.56
CA PHE A 22 18.09 -6.44 -40.53
C PHE A 22 18.33 -7.85 -39.96
N LEU A 23 17.57 -8.25 -38.93
CA LEU A 23 17.68 -9.60 -38.35
C LEU A 23 17.13 -10.68 -39.29
N LYS A 24 16.13 -10.39 -40.12
CA LYS A 24 15.66 -11.31 -41.18
C LYS A 24 16.74 -11.53 -42.24
N GLU A 25 17.47 -10.49 -42.61
CA GLU A 25 18.62 -10.64 -43.51
C GLU A 25 19.72 -11.50 -42.87
N ALA A 26 20.03 -11.26 -41.58
CA ALA A 26 20.99 -12.08 -40.84
C ALA A 26 20.55 -13.57 -40.79
N PHE A 27 19.26 -13.83 -40.58
CA PHE A 27 18.67 -15.17 -40.60
C PHE A 27 18.74 -15.83 -41.99
N ALA A 28 18.52 -15.09 -43.07
CA ALA A 28 18.71 -15.60 -44.43
C ALA A 28 20.18 -15.98 -44.71
N CYS A 29 21.14 -15.18 -44.22
CA CYS A 29 22.56 -15.53 -44.28
C CYS A 29 22.86 -16.81 -43.50
N TYR A 30 22.25 -16.99 -42.33
CA TYR A 30 22.37 -18.23 -41.56
C TYR A 30 21.87 -19.44 -42.35
N GLY A 31 20.66 -19.36 -42.91
CA GLY A 31 20.04 -20.47 -43.66
C GLY A 31 20.78 -20.88 -44.94
N THR A 32 21.59 -19.97 -45.51
CA THR A 32 22.42 -20.24 -46.70
C THR A 32 23.84 -20.68 -46.36
N GLY A 33 24.18 -20.82 -45.07
CA GLY A 33 25.53 -21.19 -44.61
C GLY A 33 26.53 -20.03 -44.58
N ALA A 34 26.08 -18.79 -44.84
CA ALA A 34 26.90 -17.58 -44.75
C ALA A 34 27.02 -17.08 -43.30
N TYR A 35 27.57 -17.92 -42.41
CA TYR A 35 27.61 -17.67 -40.96
C TYR A 35 28.36 -16.40 -40.56
N ARG A 36 29.43 -16.04 -41.29
CA ARG A 36 30.16 -14.78 -41.09
C ARG A 36 29.26 -13.58 -41.31
N ALA A 37 28.44 -13.60 -42.37
CA ALA A 37 27.51 -12.52 -42.69
C ALA A 37 26.38 -12.44 -41.65
N CYS A 38 25.85 -13.58 -41.20
CA CYS A 38 24.87 -13.62 -40.09
C CYS A 38 25.41 -12.90 -38.84
N VAL A 39 26.64 -13.21 -38.41
CA VAL A 39 27.26 -12.57 -37.23
C VAL A 39 27.41 -11.06 -37.43
N VAL A 40 27.88 -10.63 -38.61
CA VAL A 40 28.09 -9.20 -38.91
C VAL A 40 26.77 -8.44 -38.94
N LEU A 41 25.74 -8.95 -39.61
CA LEU A 41 24.43 -8.30 -39.69
C LEU A 41 23.72 -8.25 -38.33
N THR A 42 23.81 -9.32 -37.54
CA THR A 42 23.30 -9.33 -36.16
C THR A 42 23.96 -8.25 -35.30
N HIS A 43 25.28 -8.10 -35.43
CA HIS A 43 26.03 -7.08 -34.70
C HIS A 43 25.63 -5.66 -35.11
N ILE A 44 25.43 -5.41 -36.41
CA ILE A 44 24.91 -4.13 -36.91
C ILE A 44 23.54 -3.83 -36.30
N ALA A 45 22.62 -4.80 -36.33
CA ALA A 45 21.28 -4.67 -35.74
C ALA A 45 21.36 -4.37 -34.23
N LEU A 46 22.23 -5.07 -33.51
CA LEU A 46 22.44 -4.89 -32.07
C LEU A 46 22.89 -3.46 -31.72
N PHE A 47 23.95 -2.96 -32.35
CA PHE A 47 24.52 -1.65 -32.00
C PHE A 47 23.70 -0.49 -32.55
N ASP A 48 23.03 -0.63 -33.69
CA ASP A 48 22.07 0.37 -34.16
C ASP A 48 20.84 0.44 -33.24
N SER A 49 20.30 -0.71 -32.83
CA SER A 49 19.23 -0.79 -31.82
C SER A 49 19.64 -0.10 -30.51
N LEU A 50 20.79 -0.44 -29.93
CA LEU A 50 21.27 0.20 -28.70
C LEU A 50 21.44 1.71 -28.86
N ARG A 51 22.01 2.17 -29.99
CA ARG A 51 22.18 3.60 -30.29
C ARG A 51 20.83 4.31 -30.40
N ARG A 52 19.90 3.80 -31.21
CA ARG A 52 18.56 4.39 -31.40
C ARG A 52 17.81 4.47 -30.09
N LYS A 53 17.84 3.40 -29.30
CA LYS A 53 17.19 3.37 -28.00
C LYS A 53 17.81 4.44 -27.08
N ILE A 54 19.14 4.61 -27.02
CA ILE A 54 19.78 5.67 -26.20
C ILE A 54 19.45 7.08 -26.70
N LYS A 55 19.40 7.28 -28.02
CA LYS A 55 19.01 8.56 -28.61
C LYS A 55 17.57 8.93 -28.27
N ALA A 56 16.65 7.96 -28.31
CA ALA A 56 15.25 8.16 -27.94
C ALA A 56 15.09 8.65 -26.48
N LEU A 57 16.04 8.30 -25.59
CA LEU A 57 16.06 8.70 -24.19
C LEU A 57 16.68 10.09 -23.94
N SER A 58 17.41 10.63 -24.91
CA SER A 58 18.15 11.90 -24.75
C SER A 58 17.30 13.12 -24.42
N PRO A 59 16.03 13.27 -24.88
CA PRO A 59 15.22 14.43 -24.50
C PRO A 59 14.86 14.48 -23.02
N VAL A 60 14.94 13.35 -22.31
CA VAL A 60 14.34 13.17 -20.99
C VAL A 60 15.30 12.61 -19.94
N ASN A 61 16.47 12.12 -20.34
CA ASN A 61 17.50 11.60 -19.45
C ASN A 61 18.84 12.29 -19.74
N GLY A 62 19.32 13.11 -18.80
CA GLY A 62 20.57 13.88 -18.96
C GLY A 62 21.81 13.00 -19.12
N VAL A 63 21.82 11.80 -18.53
CA VAL A 63 22.92 10.84 -18.68
C VAL A 63 22.88 10.20 -20.07
N ALA A 64 21.70 9.73 -20.52
CA ALA A 64 21.53 9.20 -21.87
C ALA A 64 21.83 10.28 -22.92
N LYS A 65 21.43 11.53 -22.68
CA LYS A 65 21.77 12.69 -23.51
C LYS A 65 23.27 12.88 -23.61
N ALA A 66 24.00 12.87 -22.49
CA ALA A 66 25.45 13.01 -22.50
C ALA A 66 26.14 11.88 -23.28
N VAL A 67 25.61 10.65 -23.22
CA VAL A 67 26.11 9.52 -24.03
C VAL A 67 25.76 9.74 -25.50
N SER A 68 24.50 10.03 -25.82
CA SER A 68 24.03 10.23 -27.20
C SER A 68 24.74 11.39 -27.91
N ASP A 69 24.94 12.52 -27.22
CA ASP A 69 25.64 13.69 -27.75
C ASP A 69 27.10 13.36 -28.14
N GLN A 70 27.69 12.33 -27.52
CA GLN A 70 29.03 11.83 -27.87
C GLN A 70 29.00 10.76 -28.98
N ILE A 71 27.96 9.91 -29.01
CA ILE A 71 27.88 8.75 -29.91
C ILE A 71 27.31 9.13 -31.29
N GLU A 72 26.29 9.99 -31.34
CA GLU A 72 25.63 10.37 -32.60
C GLU A 72 26.57 11.03 -33.61
N PRO A 73 27.52 11.90 -33.22
CA PRO A 73 28.53 12.43 -34.15
C PRO A 73 29.43 11.33 -34.75
N LEU A 74 29.79 10.32 -33.96
CA LEU A 74 30.60 9.19 -34.44
C LEU A 74 29.81 8.35 -35.46
N ALA A 75 28.58 7.99 -35.11
CA ALA A 75 27.70 7.22 -35.98
C ALA A 75 27.39 7.96 -37.29
N SER A 76 27.07 9.26 -37.22
CA SER A 76 26.77 10.09 -38.40
C SER A 76 27.98 10.25 -39.32
N ALA A 77 29.20 10.25 -38.76
CA ALA A 77 30.45 10.30 -39.52
C ALA A 77 30.94 8.89 -39.96
N GLN A 78 30.14 7.83 -39.77
CA GLN A 78 30.51 6.44 -40.04
C GLN A 78 31.82 6.00 -39.37
N LYS A 79 32.10 6.52 -38.17
CA LYS A 79 33.22 6.11 -37.33
C LYS A 79 32.80 4.99 -36.39
N VAL A 80 33.76 4.16 -35.98
CA VAL A 80 33.56 3.13 -34.96
C VAL A 80 33.04 3.77 -33.67
N PHE A 81 31.87 3.35 -33.22
CA PHE A 81 31.19 3.90 -32.05
C PHE A 81 30.82 2.82 -31.02
N GLU A 82 30.92 1.55 -31.37
CA GLU A 82 30.43 0.42 -30.59
C GLU A 82 31.17 0.27 -29.26
N THR A 83 32.52 0.28 -29.29
CA THR A 83 33.34 0.22 -28.07
C THR A 83 33.14 1.46 -27.18
N PRO A 84 33.19 2.71 -27.71
CA PRO A 84 32.80 3.88 -26.95
C PRO A 84 31.40 3.79 -26.32
N LEU A 85 30.41 3.29 -27.07
CA LEU A 85 29.04 3.13 -26.58
C LEU A 85 29.00 2.18 -25.38
N ILE A 86 29.60 0.99 -25.46
CA ILE A 86 29.63 0.02 -24.34
C ILE A 86 30.22 0.67 -23.08
N HIS A 87 31.41 1.27 -23.19
CA HIS A 87 32.09 1.84 -22.03
C HIS A 87 31.32 3.02 -21.43
N LYS A 88 30.69 3.85 -22.27
CA LYS A 88 29.88 4.98 -21.81
C LYS A 88 28.63 4.50 -21.09
N LEU A 89 27.91 3.54 -21.66
CA LEU A 89 26.72 2.94 -21.04
C LEU A 89 27.05 2.25 -19.71
N LYS A 90 28.18 1.54 -19.64
CA LYS A 90 28.70 0.95 -18.41
C LYS A 90 29.04 2.02 -17.37
N SER A 91 29.80 3.04 -17.75
CA SER A 91 30.18 4.13 -16.83
C SER A 91 28.98 4.94 -16.33
N ALA A 92 27.93 5.02 -17.14
CA ALA A 92 26.66 5.67 -16.83
C ALA A 92 25.74 4.80 -15.95
N GLY A 93 26.10 3.54 -15.68
CA GLY A 93 25.25 2.60 -14.95
C GLY A 93 24.01 2.13 -15.74
N ILE A 94 23.97 2.37 -17.05
CA ILE A 94 22.88 1.90 -17.94
C ILE A 94 23.05 0.41 -18.25
N LEU A 95 24.30 -0.06 -18.31
CA LEU A 95 24.63 -1.48 -18.39
C LEU A 95 25.32 -1.94 -17.10
N THR A 96 24.99 -3.14 -16.67
CA THR A 96 25.76 -3.87 -15.64
C THR A 96 27.13 -4.27 -16.18
N GLU A 97 28.04 -4.60 -15.25
CA GLU A 97 29.36 -5.16 -15.59
C GLU A 97 29.23 -6.39 -16.50
N LEU A 98 28.32 -7.31 -16.18
CA LEU A 98 28.11 -8.54 -16.93
C LEU A 98 27.59 -8.26 -18.34
N GLU A 99 26.63 -7.34 -18.50
CA GLU A 99 26.12 -6.96 -19.81
C GLU A 99 27.19 -6.31 -20.69
N ALA A 100 28.02 -5.44 -20.10
CA ALA A 100 29.13 -4.83 -20.82
C ALA A 100 30.13 -5.90 -21.31
N GLN A 101 30.46 -6.89 -20.47
CA GLN A 101 31.33 -8.01 -20.85
C GLN A 101 30.72 -8.85 -21.99
N ILE A 102 29.40 -9.11 -21.96
CA ILE A 102 28.71 -9.82 -23.04
C ILE A 102 28.78 -9.01 -24.34
N LEU A 103 28.52 -7.69 -24.31
CA LEU A 103 28.64 -6.85 -25.51
C LEU A 103 30.07 -6.80 -26.05
N GLU A 104 31.08 -6.74 -25.18
CA GLU A 104 32.50 -6.82 -25.57
C GLU A 104 32.83 -8.16 -26.23
N GLN A 105 32.29 -9.27 -25.70
CA GLN A 105 32.42 -10.60 -26.30
C GLN A 105 31.78 -10.65 -27.70
N LEU A 106 30.54 -10.17 -27.85
CA LEU A 106 29.83 -10.13 -29.12
C LEU A 106 30.57 -9.25 -30.16
N ASN A 107 31.15 -8.12 -29.72
CA ASN A 107 31.96 -7.26 -30.56
C ASN A 107 33.26 -7.96 -31.02
N SER A 108 33.91 -8.71 -30.13
CA SER A 108 35.09 -9.53 -30.45
C SER A 108 34.78 -10.64 -31.45
N GLN A 109 33.64 -11.33 -31.29
CA GLN A 109 33.16 -12.35 -32.23
C GLN A 109 32.90 -11.75 -33.62
N ARG A 110 32.26 -10.58 -33.69
CA ARG A 110 32.11 -9.85 -34.97
C ARG A 110 33.46 -9.52 -35.60
N ASN A 111 34.42 -9.02 -34.84
CA ASN A 111 35.75 -8.68 -35.38
C ASN A 111 36.44 -9.91 -35.99
N LYS A 112 36.35 -11.08 -35.34
CA LYS A 112 36.86 -12.34 -35.89
C LYS A 112 36.15 -12.75 -37.17
N ALA A 113 34.83 -12.57 -37.23
CA ALA A 113 33.99 -12.90 -38.38
C ALA A 113 34.16 -11.94 -39.57
N ALA A 114 34.45 -10.66 -39.32
CA ALA A 114 34.58 -9.64 -40.36
C ALA A 114 35.98 -9.61 -41.00
N HIS A 115 37.04 -9.94 -40.25
CA HIS A 115 38.42 -9.87 -40.74
C HIS A 115 38.98 -11.24 -41.16
N PRO A 116 39.98 -11.28 -42.06
CA PRO A 116 40.69 -12.51 -42.44
C PRO A 116 41.60 -13.02 -41.30
N SER A 117 40.99 -13.44 -40.19
CA SER A 117 41.66 -13.87 -38.95
C SER A 117 42.07 -15.34 -38.96
N GLY A 118 41.74 -16.09 -40.01
CA GLY A 118 41.83 -17.55 -40.05
C GLY A 118 40.73 -18.26 -39.24
N HIS A 119 39.84 -17.53 -38.56
CA HIS A 119 38.72 -18.09 -37.81
C HIS A 119 37.58 -18.52 -38.74
N ALA A 120 37.17 -19.79 -38.63
CA ALA A 120 36.00 -20.32 -39.31
C ALA A 120 34.78 -20.22 -38.39
N VAL A 121 33.86 -19.32 -38.73
CA VAL A 121 32.61 -19.13 -37.97
C VAL A 121 31.69 -20.32 -38.24
N THR A 122 31.27 -21.00 -37.18
CA THR A 122 30.37 -22.17 -37.25
C THR A 122 28.90 -21.76 -37.20
N ALA A 123 28.00 -22.68 -37.56
CA ALA A 123 26.57 -22.50 -37.39
C ALA A 123 26.20 -22.20 -35.92
N GLU A 124 26.76 -22.96 -34.97
CA GLU A 124 26.47 -22.75 -33.53
C GLU A 124 26.97 -21.40 -33.03
N GLU A 125 28.11 -20.91 -33.51
CA GLU A 125 28.61 -19.58 -33.16
C GLU A 125 27.69 -18.48 -33.70
N ALA A 126 27.27 -18.59 -34.96
CA ALA A 126 26.34 -17.62 -35.55
C ALA A 126 24.99 -17.63 -34.81
N ARG A 127 24.46 -18.81 -34.50
CA ARG A 127 23.23 -18.99 -33.72
C ARG A 127 23.36 -18.41 -32.32
N PHE A 128 24.50 -18.63 -31.65
CA PHE A 128 24.77 -18.07 -30.33
C PHE A 128 24.76 -16.54 -30.38
N VAL A 129 25.52 -15.93 -31.29
CA VAL A 129 25.57 -14.46 -31.44
C VAL A 129 24.18 -13.89 -31.70
N PHE A 130 23.43 -14.52 -32.62
CA PHE A 130 22.06 -14.13 -32.96
C PHE A 130 21.12 -14.19 -31.77
N ALA A 131 21.06 -15.34 -31.10
CA ALA A 131 20.16 -15.55 -29.98
C ALA A 131 20.53 -14.68 -28.77
N GLU A 132 21.81 -14.54 -28.46
CA GLU A 132 22.27 -13.77 -27.30
C GLU A 132 22.02 -12.27 -27.52
N ALA A 133 22.31 -11.74 -28.72
CA ALA A 133 22.04 -10.34 -29.05
C ALA A 133 20.54 -10.02 -28.92
N ILE A 134 19.67 -10.88 -29.46
CA ILE A 134 18.23 -10.65 -29.39
C ILE A 134 17.73 -10.78 -27.95
N LYS A 135 17.99 -11.90 -27.29
CA LYS A 135 17.43 -12.20 -25.96
C LYS A 135 17.91 -11.23 -24.89
N LYS A 136 19.15 -10.77 -24.96
CA LYS A 136 19.74 -9.93 -23.90
C LYS A 136 19.60 -8.44 -24.15
N PHE A 137 19.48 -7.99 -25.40
CA PHE A 137 19.59 -6.56 -25.71
C PHE A 137 18.55 -6.05 -26.71
N ILE A 138 18.34 -6.72 -27.85
CA ILE A 138 17.46 -6.19 -28.91
C ILE A 138 15.98 -6.32 -28.51
N SER A 139 15.54 -7.48 -28.03
CA SER A 139 14.16 -7.71 -27.55
C SER A 139 13.87 -7.07 -26.19
N GLN A 140 14.92 -6.70 -25.45
CA GLN A 140 14.75 -6.09 -24.15
C GLN A 140 14.48 -4.60 -24.32
N PRO A 141 13.51 -4.00 -23.61
CA PRO A 141 13.47 -2.55 -23.47
C PRO A 141 14.82 -2.07 -22.91
N ILE A 142 15.24 -0.83 -23.20
CA ILE A 142 16.38 -0.31 -22.40
C ILE A 142 15.95 -0.42 -20.94
N ARG A 143 16.81 -1.06 -20.15
CA ARG A 143 16.61 -1.24 -18.72
C ARG A 143 16.59 0.14 -18.08
N GLU A 144 15.39 0.69 -17.92
CA GLU A 144 15.15 2.04 -17.42
C GLU A 144 14.54 2.00 -16.03
N THR A 145 15.27 1.33 -15.14
CA THR A 145 15.07 1.40 -13.70
C THR A 145 15.06 2.84 -13.19
N SER A 146 15.77 3.75 -13.84
CA SER A 146 15.91 5.15 -13.43
C SER A 146 15.01 6.13 -14.19
N TYR A 147 14.83 6.03 -15.51
CA TYR A 147 13.99 7.01 -16.24
C TYR A 147 12.52 6.92 -15.86
N VAL A 148 11.93 5.72 -15.84
CA VAL A 148 10.51 5.58 -15.45
C VAL A 148 10.33 6.11 -14.02
N VAL A 149 11.30 5.85 -13.14
CA VAL A 149 11.31 6.40 -11.79
C VAL A 149 11.42 7.93 -11.78
N GLU A 150 12.38 8.53 -12.46
CA GLU A 150 12.52 10.00 -12.50
C GLU A 150 11.31 10.67 -13.17
N SER A 151 10.71 10.04 -14.18
CA SER A 151 9.47 10.51 -14.82
C SER A 151 8.26 10.43 -13.90
N VAL A 152 8.17 9.42 -13.03
CA VAL A 152 7.12 9.33 -12.01
C VAL A 152 7.33 10.42 -10.95
N ILE A 153 8.57 10.58 -10.48
CA ILE A 153 8.90 11.52 -9.40
C ILE A 153 8.77 12.98 -9.85
N SER A 154 9.11 13.31 -11.09
CA SER A 154 9.01 14.69 -11.60
C SER A 154 7.57 15.21 -11.63
N LYS A 155 6.59 14.32 -11.80
CA LYS A 155 5.15 14.65 -11.78
C LYS A 155 4.59 14.90 -10.37
N PHE A 156 5.34 14.62 -9.30
CA PHE A 156 4.86 14.88 -7.94
C PHE A 156 4.62 16.37 -7.66
N ALA A 157 5.18 17.27 -8.47
CA ALA A 157 4.88 18.70 -8.41
C ALA A 157 3.50 19.05 -8.98
N ASP A 158 2.86 18.14 -9.73
CA ASP A 158 1.56 18.39 -10.36
C ASP A 158 0.42 18.27 -9.35
N GLN A 159 -0.41 19.31 -9.27
CA GLN A 159 -1.54 19.37 -8.34
C GLN A 159 -2.59 18.29 -8.58
N ASN A 160 -2.72 17.82 -9.82
CA ASN A 160 -3.69 16.82 -10.24
C ASN A 160 -3.08 15.42 -10.40
N TYR A 161 -1.88 15.18 -9.85
CA TYR A 161 -1.23 13.88 -9.94
C TYR A 161 -2.11 12.78 -9.33
N PHE A 162 -2.60 12.99 -8.11
CA PHE A 162 -3.73 12.24 -7.56
C PHE A 162 -4.97 13.14 -7.52
N PRO A 163 -5.95 12.95 -8.41
CA PRO A 163 -7.12 13.84 -8.50
C PRO A 163 -8.14 13.63 -7.37
N SER A 164 -7.97 12.58 -6.57
CA SER A 164 -8.90 12.14 -5.54
C SER A 164 -8.15 11.49 -4.38
N MET A 165 -8.66 11.65 -3.16
CA MET A 165 -8.15 10.97 -1.96
C MET A 165 -8.80 9.58 -1.76
N ASN A 166 -9.65 9.14 -2.69
CA ASN A 166 -10.20 7.79 -2.68
C ASN A 166 -9.09 6.77 -2.99
N ILE A 167 -8.98 5.74 -2.14
CA ILE A 167 -7.89 4.75 -2.26
C ILE A 167 -7.92 3.98 -3.59
N ASN A 168 -9.10 3.70 -4.14
CA ASN A 168 -9.22 2.97 -5.40
C ASN A 168 -8.78 3.83 -6.59
N ASP A 169 -9.10 5.12 -6.57
CA ASP A 169 -8.64 6.08 -7.59
C ASP A 169 -7.11 6.21 -7.54
N MET A 170 -6.54 6.30 -6.33
CA MET A 170 -5.09 6.35 -6.15
C MET A 170 -4.40 5.06 -6.64
N ILE A 171 -4.99 3.89 -6.41
CA ILE A 171 -4.49 2.61 -6.95
C ILE A 171 -4.54 2.61 -8.48
N ALA A 172 -5.61 3.15 -9.09
CA ALA A 172 -5.75 3.20 -10.54
C ALA A 172 -4.68 4.10 -11.19
N VAL A 173 -4.46 5.29 -10.64
CA VAL A 173 -3.38 6.21 -11.07
C VAL A 173 -2.01 5.53 -10.92
N LEU A 174 -1.74 4.93 -9.76
CA LEU A 174 -0.50 4.19 -9.52
C LEU A 174 -0.29 3.07 -10.54
N GLY A 175 -1.35 2.33 -10.90
CA GLY A 175 -1.30 1.29 -11.92
C GLY A 175 -0.83 1.80 -13.28
N GLN A 176 -1.30 2.99 -13.69
CA GLN A 176 -0.89 3.62 -14.95
C GLN A 176 0.58 4.07 -14.90
N GLU A 177 1.00 4.69 -13.79
CA GLU A 177 2.36 5.19 -13.63
C GLU A 177 3.40 4.06 -13.53
N LEU A 178 2.99 2.88 -13.05
CA LEU A 178 3.85 1.71 -12.93
C LEU A 178 3.77 0.73 -14.11
N ALA A 179 2.93 0.98 -15.12
CA ALA A 179 2.64 0.02 -16.19
C ALA A 179 3.90 -0.46 -16.94
N ASN A 180 4.90 0.41 -17.09
CA ASN A 180 6.15 0.13 -17.78
C ASN A 180 7.36 0.02 -16.84
N LEU A 181 7.14 -0.04 -15.52
CA LEU A 181 8.22 -0.13 -14.54
C LEU A 181 8.67 -1.57 -14.36
N ASP A 182 9.96 -1.83 -14.58
CA ASP A 182 10.57 -3.13 -14.27
C ASP A 182 10.48 -3.43 -12.75
N PRO A 183 10.07 -4.64 -12.33
CA PRO A 183 9.97 -5.00 -10.90
C PRO A 183 11.27 -4.80 -10.10
N SER A 184 12.44 -4.96 -10.73
CA SER A 184 13.75 -4.70 -10.11
C SER A 184 13.99 -3.22 -9.79
N ALA A 185 13.20 -2.31 -10.37
CA ALA A 185 13.27 -0.87 -10.14
C ALA A 185 12.53 -0.39 -8.89
N LYS A 186 11.63 -1.22 -8.35
CA LYS A 186 10.81 -0.84 -7.20
C LYS A 186 11.64 -0.34 -6.00
N PRO A 187 12.77 -0.97 -5.59
CA PRO A 187 13.57 -0.45 -4.49
C PRO A 187 14.11 0.97 -4.74
N PHE A 188 14.52 1.27 -5.97
CA PHE A 188 14.99 2.61 -6.35
C PHE A 188 13.85 3.62 -6.36
N LEU A 189 12.69 3.25 -6.92
CA LEU A 189 11.47 4.07 -6.87
C LEU A 189 11.10 4.42 -5.43
N ILE A 190 10.97 3.41 -4.55
CA ILE A 190 10.62 3.64 -3.14
C ILE A 190 11.63 4.57 -2.48
N SER A 191 12.93 4.38 -2.73
CA SER A 191 13.95 5.28 -2.18
C SER A 191 13.75 6.74 -2.61
N LYS A 192 13.31 6.99 -3.84
CA LYS A 192 13.02 8.34 -4.34
C LYS A 192 11.73 8.90 -3.77
N VAL A 193 10.66 8.11 -3.75
CA VAL A 193 9.37 8.51 -3.13
C VAL A 193 9.56 8.86 -1.65
N VAL A 194 10.32 8.04 -0.90
CA VAL A 194 10.61 8.31 0.52
C VAL A 194 11.45 9.57 0.69
N LYS A 195 12.38 9.86 -0.23
CA LYS A 195 13.13 11.12 -0.20
C LYS A 195 12.22 12.32 -0.46
N SER A 196 11.23 12.19 -1.34
CA SER A 196 10.24 13.25 -1.62
C SER A 196 9.38 13.62 -0.41
N LEU A 197 9.30 12.78 0.62
CA LEU A 197 8.63 13.11 1.88
C LEU A 197 9.39 14.16 2.72
N ASP A 198 10.68 14.38 2.46
CA ASP A 198 11.50 15.38 3.16
C ASP A 198 11.59 16.71 2.38
N GLU A 199 10.90 16.83 1.25
CA GLU A 199 10.85 18.06 0.45
C GLU A 199 10.03 19.16 1.13
N THR A 200 10.26 20.42 0.72
CA THR A 200 9.54 21.57 1.27
C THR A 200 8.24 21.88 0.53
N ASP A 201 8.11 21.43 -0.72
CA ASP A 201 6.89 21.58 -1.50
C ASP A 201 5.80 20.64 -0.99
N LYS A 202 4.72 21.22 -0.46
CA LYS A 202 3.59 20.47 0.11
C LYS A 202 2.92 19.56 -0.92
N THR A 203 2.86 19.97 -2.19
CA THR A 203 2.26 19.16 -3.27
C THR A 203 3.08 17.90 -3.48
N VAL A 204 4.41 18.03 -3.53
CA VAL A 204 5.34 16.91 -3.66
C VAL A 204 5.21 15.95 -2.47
N VAL A 205 5.17 16.48 -1.24
CA VAL A 205 5.04 15.68 -0.03
C VAL A 205 3.70 14.93 0.00
N ILE A 206 2.58 15.59 -0.32
CA ILE A 206 1.25 14.97 -0.37
C ILE A 206 1.20 13.87 -1.42
N ASN A 207 1.73 14.12 -2.62
CA ASN A 207 1.76 13.13 -3.69
C ASN A 207 2.65 11.93 -3.34
N ALA A 208 3.82 12.15 -2.75
CA ALA A 208 4.68 11.07 -2.26
C ALA A 208 3.99 10.21 -1.18
N ARG A 209 3.27 10.87 -0.26
CA ARG A 209 2.48 10.22 0.79
C ARG A 209 1.37 9.35 0.21
N ASN A 210 0.61 9.89 -0.73
CA ASN A 210 -0.47 9.18 -1.42
C ASN A 210 0.05 8.02 -2.27
N PHE A 211 1.23 8.19 -2.89
CA PHE A 211 1.89 7.14 -3.65
C PHE A 211 2.26 5.92 -2.77
N LEU A 212 2.84 6.15 -1.59
CA LEU A 212 3.13 5.07 -0.64
C LEU A 212 1.85 4.40 -0.12
N LEU A 213 0.80 5.17 0.14
CA LEU A 213 -0.49 4.60 0.55
C LEU A 213 -1.10 3.72 -0.54
N ALA A 214 -1.08 4.16 -1.79
CA ALA A 214 -1.57 3.39 -2.93
C ALA A 214 -0.79 2.07 -3.11
N LEU A 215 0.54 2.11 -2.95
CA LEU A 215 1.38 0.90 -3.00
C LEU A 215 0.98 -0.12 -1.92
N VAL A 216 0.78 0.32 -0.68
CA VAL A 216 0.34 -0.57 0.41
C VAL A 216 -1.08 -1.09 0.16
N ALA A 217 -1.98 -0.24 -0.32
CA ALA A 217 -3.37 -0.60 -0.55
C ALA A 217 -3.56 -1.61 -1.69
N ARG A 218 -2.60 -1.72 -2.63
CA ARG A 218 -2.57 -2.80 -3.63
C ARG A 218 -2.34 -4.18 -3.05
N ARG A 219 -1.70 -4.28 -1.87
CA ARG A 219 -1.42 -5.53 -1.15
C ARG A 219 -0.60 -6.54 -1.96
N GLU A 220 0.24 -6.07 -2.88
CA GLU A 220 1.11 -6.94 -3.66
C GLU A 220 2.44 -7.19 -2.93
N PRO A 221 2.90 -8.46 -2.79
CA PRO A 221 4.19 -8.75 -2.16
C PRO A 221 5.37 -8.01 -2.79
N SER A 222 5.28 -7.77 -4.10
CA SER A 222 6.29 -7.05 -4.88
C SER A 222 6.40 -5.56 -4.52
N ASP A 223 5.36 -4.97 -3.91
CA ASP A 223 5.35 -3.59 -3.40
C ASP A 223 5.66 -3.53 -1.90
N ILE A 224 5.10 -4.47 -1.12
CA ILE A 224 5.21 -4.47 0.34
C ILE A 224 6.65 -4.64 0.82
N VAL A 225 7.43 -5.57 0.24
CA VAL A 225 8.81 -5.80 0.68
C VAL A 225 9.70 -4.56 0.48
N PRO A 226 9.69 -3.90 -0.69
CA PRO A 226 10.37 -2.62 -0.88
C PRO A 226 9.90 -1.51 0.08
N VAL A 227 8.59 -1.39 0.33
CA VAL A 227 8.05 -0.37 1.24
C VAL A 227 8.50 -0.60 2.68
N VAL A 228 8.51 -1.85 3.16
CA VAL A 228 9.01 -2.18 4.50
C VAL A 228 10.48 -1.76 4.64
N LYS A 229 11.33 -2.21 3.72
CA LYS A 229 12.78 -1.95 3.78
C LYS A 229 13.15 -0.49 3.52
N GLY A 230 12.42 0.18 2.63
CA GLY A 230 12.73 1.54 2.19
C GLY A 230 12.09 2.64 3.03
N PHE A 231 10.96 2.36 3.69
CA PHE A 231 10.22 3.33 4.49
C PHE A 231 10.04 2.91 5.95
N LEU A 232 9.42 1.76 6.25
CA LEU A 232 9.06 1.43 7.64
C LEU A 232 10.28 1.16 8.52
N ASP A 233 11.23 0.34 8.06
CA ASP A 233 12.44 0.05 8.82
C ASP A 233 13.27 1.33 9.09
N PRO A 234 13.55 2.19 8.08
CA PRO A 234 14.36 3.39 8.30
C PRO A 234 13.63 4.55 8.99
N ARG A 235 12.29 4.68 8.81
CA ARG A 235 11.54 5.85 9.27
C ARG A 235 10.67 5.62 10.51
N SER A 236 10.53 4.37 10.98
CA SER A 236 9.75 4.06 12.19
C SER A 236 10.29 4.69 13.48
N SER A 237 11.50 5.24 13.50
CA SER A 237 12.02 5.98 14.66
C SER A 237 11.58 7.45 14.71
N ASP A 238 10.93 7.97 13.67
CA ASP A 238 10.58 9.38 13.54
C ASP A 238 9.06 9.58 13.69
N SER A 239 8.66 10.30 14.74
CA SER A 239 7.25 10.53 15.07
C SER A 239 6.51 11.37 14.04
N LYS A 240 7.22 12.09 13.15
CA LYS A 240 6.60 12.86 12.07
C LYS A 240 5.81 11.99 11.08
N PHE A 241 6.08 10.68 11.04
CA PHE A 241 5.41 9.73 10.16
C PHE A 241 4.33 8.89 10.86
N ALA A 242 4.00 9.19 12.12
CA ALA A 242 3.02 8.43 12.89
C ALA A 242 1.65 8.35 12.19
N ASP A 243 1.23 9.44 11.54
CA ASP A 243 -0.02 9.52 10.79
C ASP A 243 0.02 8.61 9.55
N LEU A 244 1.06 8.72 8.71
CA LEU A 244 1.22 7.93 7.49
C LEU A 244 1.32 6.45 7.81
N ILE A 245 2.09 6.09 8.85
CA ILE A 245 2.22 4.70 9.30
C ILE A 245 0.86 4.17 9.77
N SER A 246 0.09 4.95 10.54
CA SER A 246 -1.27 4.54 10.95
C SER A 246 -2.17 4.28 9.74
N MET A 247 -2.13 5.15 8.72
CA MET A 247 -2.91 4.96 7.49
C MET A 247 -2.48 3.73 6.70
N MET A 248 -1.18 3.45 6.61
CA MET A 248 -0.66 2.25 5.95
C MET A 248 -1.11 0.97 6.65
N ILE A 249 -1.06 0.94 7.99
CA ILE A 249 -1.55 -0.20 8.78
C ILE A 249 -3.07 -0.39 8.60
N THR A 250 -3.85 0.69 8.53
CA THR A 250 -5.29 0.59 8.23
C THR A 250 -5.55 0.04 6.83
N CYS A 251 -4.78 0.44 5.82
CA CYS A 251 -4.92 -0.04 4.44
C CYS A 251 -4.58 -1.54 4.30
N ASP A 252 -3.49 -1.96 4.93
CA ASP A 252 -3.09 -3.37 4.95
C ASP A 252 -2.47 -3.75 6.31
N PRO A 253 -3.27 -4.29 7.24
CA PRO A 253 -2.76 -4.73 8.53
C PRO A 253 -1.66 -5.81 8.42
N VAL A 254 -1.63 -6.59 7.32
CA VAL A 254 -0.60 -7.61 7.06
C VAL A 254 0.81 -7.04 7.08
N LEU A 255 0.94 -5.76 6.73
CA LEU A 255 2.19 -5.01 6.80
C LEU A 255 2.84 -5.14 8.17
N PHE A 256 2.06 -5.09 9.27
CA PHE A 256 2.56 -5.21 10.63
C PHE A 256 3.26 -6.56 10.88
N SER A 257 2.65 -7.66 10.42
CA SER A 257 3.17 -9.00 10.69
C SER A 257 4.51 -9.26 10.02
N ASN A 258 4.78 -8.62 8.89
CA ASN A 258 6.02 -8.74 8.12
C ASN A 258 7.20 -7.93 8.68
N LEU A 259 6.96 -7.10 9.71
CA LEU A 259 8.01 -6.28 10.31
C LEU A 259 8.92 -7.09 11.24
N GLY A 260 10.21 -6.72 11.26
CA GLY A 260 11.15 -7.18 12.27
C GLY A 260 10.76 -6.70 13.68
N VAL A 261 11.23 -7.40 14.72
CA VAL A 261 10.84 -7.14 16.13
C VAL A 261 11.08 -5.67 16.53
N GLY A 262 12.24 -5.10 16.18
CA GLY A 262 12.56 -3.71 16.49
C GLY A 262 11.61 -2.72 15.79
N THR A 263 11.29 -2.95 14.52
CA THR A 263 10.36 -2.11 13.75
C THR A 263 8.92 -2.25 14.27
N LYS A 264 8.49 -3.45 14.66
CA LYS A 264 7.18 -3.67 15.31
C LYS A 264 7.04 -2.82 16.58
N LEU A 265 8.03 -2.85 17.47
CA LEU A 265 8.00 -2.06 18.71
C LEU A 265 7.84 -0.56 18.41
N ARG A 266 8.60 -0.05 17.44
CA ARG A 266 8.51 1.35 17.02
C ARG A 266 7.15 1.69 16.42
N VAL A 267 6.62 0.84 15.54
CA VAL A 267 5.29 1.04 14.94
C VAL A 267 4.20 1.05 16.00
N LYS A 268 4.23 0.15 17.00
CA LYS A 268 3.29 0.19 18.13
C LYS A 268 3.31 1.55 18.85
N THR A 269 4.50 2.05 19.16
CA THR A 269 4.68 3.38 19.78
C THR A 269 4.13 4.50 18.89
N LEU A 270 4.34 4.42 17.58
CA LEU A 270 3.83 5.41 16.63
C LEU A 270 2.32 5.36 16.46
N LEU A 271 1.69 4.18 16.48
CA LEU A 271 0.23 4.05 16.49
C LEU A 271 -0.36 4.74 17.72
N MET A 272 0.24 4.53 18.91
CA MET A 272 -0.16 5.21 20.14
C MET A 272 0.07 6.72 20.07
N HIS A 273 1.22 7.15 19.55
CA HIS A 273 1.53 8.57 19.35
C HIS A 273 0.51 9.24 18.42
N ASN A 274 0.19 8.63 17.28
CA ASN A 274 -0.84 9.14 16.38
C ASN A 274 -2.19 9.21 17.10
N ALA A 275 -2.59 8.14 17.80
CA ALA A 275 -3.87 8.08 18.48
C ALA A 275 -4.05 9.17 19.53
N THR A 276 -3.05 9.38 20.37
CA THR A 276 -3.07 10.44 21.39
C THR A 276 -3.02 11.84 20.78
N ALA A 277 -2.33 12.04 19.65
CA ALA A 277 -2.22 13.33 18.98
C ALA A 277 -3.49 13.71 18.18
N THR A 278 -4.07 12.78 17.43
CA THR A 278 -5.30 13.02 16.65
C THR A 278 -6.54 13.01 17.54
N GLY A 279 -6.53 12.20 18.60
CA GLY A 279 -7.69 11.98 19.45
C GLY A 279 -8.86 11.36 18.66
N VAL A 280 -10.06 11.82 18.99
CA VAL A 280 -11.34 11.25 18.53
C VAL A 280 -12.20 12.24 17.73
N SER A 281 -11.61 13.38 17.36
CA SER A 281 -12.28 14.45 16.61
C SER A 281 -12.30 14.19 15.09
N LEU A 282 -11.49 13.26 14.61
CA LEU A 282 -11.44 12.92 13.19
C LEU A 282 -12.68 12.12 12.78
N PRO A 283 -13.20 12.31 11.55
CA PRO A 283 -14.17 11.38 10.97
C PRO A 283 -13.60 9.96 10.92
N TYR A 284 -14.40 8.95 11.27
CA TYR A 284 -14.00 7.54 11.27
C TYR A 284 -13.42 7.08 9.92
N GLN A 285 -13.96 7.60 8.82
CA GLN A 285 -13.55 7.23 7.46
C GLN A 285 -12.09 7.62 7.16
N GLN A 286 -11.49 8.51 7.95
CA GLN A 286 -10.07 8.81 7.81
C GLN A 286 -9.23 7.62 8.25
N LEU A 287 -8.27 7.23 7.41
CA LEU A 287 -7.46 6.02 7.61
C LEU A 287 -6.56 6.08 8.86
N ASN A 288 -6.27 7.28 9.38
CA ASN A 288 -5.51 7.48 10.61
C ASN A 288 -6.39 7.56 11.87
N HIS A 289 -7.72 7.44 11.75
CA HIS A 289 -8.59 7.40 12.91
C HIS A 289 -8.28 6.15 13.76
N PRO A 290 -7.99 6.27 15.07
CA PRO A 290 -7.53 5.15 15.88
C PRO A 290 -8.50 3.95 15.93
N ALA A 291 -9.81 4.21 15.98
CA ALA A 291 -10.81 3.15 15.91
C ALA A 291 -10.84 2.43 14.55
N HIS A 292 -10.50 3.12 13.46
CA HIS A 292 -10.43 2.51 12.14
C HIS A 292 -9.18 1.62 12.03
N VAL A 293 -8.04 2.09 12.56
CA VAL A 293 -6.81 1.28 12.68
C VAL A 293 -7.09 0.00 13.47
N LEU A 294 -7.68 0.12 14.67
CA LEU A 294 -8.02 -1.05 15.51
C LEU A 294 -9.00 -1.98 14.78
N GLY A 295 -10.09 -1.43 14.23
CA GLY A 295 -11.09 -2.19 13.51
C GLY A 295 -10.49 -2.99 12.35
N SER A 296 -9.65 -2.36 11.53
CA SER A 296 -8.95 -3.05 10.43
C SER A 296 -8.05 -4.17 10.92
N CYS A 297 -7.27 -3.95 12.00
CA CYS A 297 -6.42 -4.98 12.60
C CYS A 297 -7.24 -6.17 13.15
N VAL A 298 -8.32 -5.90 13.87
CA VAL A 298 -9.20 -6.94 14.45
C VAL A 298 -9.88 -7.74 13.34
N LEU A 299 -10.42 -7.07 12.31
CA LEU A 299 -11.03 -7.74 11.16
C LEU A 299 -10.02 -8.63 10.41
N LYS A 300 -8.74 -8.23 10.35
CA LYS A 300 -7.72 -8.97 9.60
C LYS A 300 -7.09 -10.12 10.41
N PHE A 301 -6.80 -9.92 11.68
CA PHE A 301 -6.02 -10.86 12.50
C PHE A 301 -6.78 -11.47 13.67
N GLY A 302 -7.98 -10.98 13.96
CA GLY A 302 -8.77 -11.37 15.11
C GLY A 302 -8.30 -10.71 16.42
N GLU A 303 -9.09 -10.97 17.46
CA GLU A 303 -8.93 -10.36 18.78
C GLU A 303 -7.61 -10.70 19.47
N ASN A 304 -7.15 -11.96 19.37
CA ASN A 304 -5.93 -12.39 20.04
C ASN A 304 -4.72 -11.54 19.63
N PHE A 305 -4.66 -11.12 18.37
CA PHE A 305 -3.60 -10.23 17.89
C PHE A 305 -3.70 -8.86 18.56
N ALA A 306 -4.89 -8.26 18.61
CA ALA A 306 -5.07 -6.96 19.24
C ALA A 306 -4.72 -6.98 20.74
N LEU A 307 -5.14 -8.02 21.46
CA LEU A 307 -4.86 -8.18 22.90
C LEU A 307 -3.40 -8.50 23.25
N SER A 308 -2.64 -9.05 22.31
CA SER A 308 -1.23 -9.43 22.53
C SER A 308 -0.26 -8.41 21.93
N GLU A 309 -0.42 -8.09 20.65
CA GLU A 309 0.48 -7.23 19.91
C GLU A 309 0.15 -5.75 20.08
N LEU A 310 -1.13 -5.39 20.20
CA LEU A 310 -1.60 -4.00 20.25
C LEU A 310 -2.35 -3.69 21.56
N LYS A 311 -2.00 -4.33 22.67
CA LYS A 311 -2.75 -4.26 23.93
C LYS A 311 -3.05 -2.82 24.37
N ASP A 312 -2.00 -2.05 24.65
CA ASP A 312 -2.13 -0.67 25.16
C ASP A 312 -2.90 0.22 24.17
N PHE A 313 -2.65 0.04 22.87
CA PHE A 313 -3.36 0.76 21.82
C PHE A 313 -4.86 0.42 21.81
N SER A 314 -5.21 -0.86 21.93
CA SER A 314 -6.60 -1.33 21.93
C SER A 314 -7.34 -0.81 23.15
N GLU A 315 -6.73 -0.88 24.33
CA GLU A 315 -7.28 -0.34 25.58
C GLU A 315 -7.51 1.18 25.49
N TRP A 316 -6.54 1.91 24.94
CA TRP A 316 -6.70 3.36 24.71
C TRP A 316 -7.84 3.66 23.76
N VAL A 317 -7.92 2.96 22.61
CA VAL A 317 -8.97 3.19 21.60
C VAL A 317 -10.35 2.91 22.19
N ILE A 318 -10.54 1.79 22.88
CA ILE A 318 -11.82 1.44 23.53
C ILE A 318 -12.22 2.50 24.57
N SER A 319 -11.25 3.02 25.32
CA SER A 319 -11.49 4.05 26.32
C SER A 319 -11.85 5.41 25.71
N ALA A 320 -11.10 5.83 24.67
CA ALA A 320 -11.12 7.16 24.11
C ALA A 320 -12.17 7.37 23.02
N THR A 321 -12.47 6.34 22.21
CA THR A 321 -13.42 6.37 21.07
C THR A 321 -14.73 5.62 21.32
N PRO A 322 -15.37 5.72 22.51
CA PRO A 322 -16.55 4.91 22.81
C PRO A 322 -17.73 5.24 21.87
N TYR A 323 -17.78 6.46 21.31
CA TYR A 323 -18.94 6.94 20.56
C TYR A 323 -18.86 6.69 19.06
N THR A 324 -17.90 5.88 18.58
CA THR A 324 -17.73 5.57 17.16
C THR A 324 -18.61 4.38 16.77
N PRO A 325 -19.74 4.58 16.05
CA PRO A 325 -20.67 3.48 15.74
C PRO A 325 -20.04 2.40 14.88
N GLU A 326 -19.11 2.75 13.99
CA GLU A 326 -18.43 1.82 13.08
C GLU A 326 -17.46 0.87 13.80
N LEU A 327 -17.02 1.21 15.02
CA LEU A 327 -16.17 0.33 15.82
C LEU A 327 -16.95 -0.90 16.32
N ILE A 328 -18.25 -0.75 16.61
CA ILE A 328 -19.12 -1.82 17.13
C ILE A 328 -19.13 -3.04 16.18
N PRO A 329 -19.52 -2.92 14.89
CA PRO A 329 -19.50 -4.06 13.98
C PRO A 329 -18.08 -4.58 13.70
N ALA A 330 -17.05 -3.74 13.78
CA ALA A 330 -15.66 -4.19 13.63
C ALA A 330 -15.21 -5.13 14.77
N LEU A 331 -15.86 -5.06 15.93
CA LEU A 331 -15.61 -5.92 17.10
C LEU A 331 -16.61 -7.09 17.20
N ALA A 332 -17.48 -7.32 16.21
CA ALA A 332 -18.51 -8.36 16.26
C ALA A 332 -17.99 -9.79 16.51
N HIS A 333 -16.73 -10.05 16.16
CA HIS A 333 -16.04 -11.33 16.37
C HIS A 333 -14.88 -11.22 17.38
N ALA A 334 -14.89 -10.19 18.22
CA ALA A 334 -13.89 -9.91 19.24
C ALA A 334 -14.57 -9.74 20.61
N PRO A 335 -15.03 -10.84 21.25
CA PRO A 335 -15.87 -10.78 22.43
C PRO A 335 -15.22 -10.08 23.62
N GLN A 336 -13.93 -10.25 23.89
CA GLN A 336 -13.28 -9.61 25.05
C GLN A 336 -13.13 -8.08 24.87
N LEU A 337 -12.77 -7.62 23.68
CA LEU A 337 -12.66 -6.22 23.32
C LEU A 337 -14.04 -5.56 23.28
N PHE A 338 -15.03 -6.28 22.74
CA PHE A 338 -16.42 -5.83 22.76
C PHE A 338 -16.95 -5.74 24.20
N ASP A 339 -16.66 -6.71 25.05
CA ASP A 339 -17.04 -6.68 26.47
C ASP A 339 -16.38 -5.49 27.18
N GLN A 340 -15.11 -5.19 26.92
CA GLN A 340 -14.44 -3.99 27.44
C GLN A 340 -15.13 -2.70 26.98
N LEU A 341 -15.52 -2.61 25.71
CA LEU A 341 -16.27 -1.48 25.16
C LEU A 341 -17.65 -1.36 25.82
N PHE A 342 -18.37 -2.47 25.97
CA PHE A 342 -19.67 -2.49 26.60
C PHE A 342 -19.62 -2.11 28.09
N GLN A 343 -18.62 -2.60 28.84
CA GLN A 343 -18.40 -2.17 30.22
C GLN A 343 -18.10 -0.66 30.31
N ASN A 344 -17.33 -0.11 29.35
CA ASN A 344 -17.12 1.33 29.25
C ASN A 344 -18.44 2.10 29.02
N TYR A 345 -19.37 1.56 28.21
CA TYR A 345 -20.71 2.14 28.06
C TYR A 345 -21.51 2.15 29.36
N LEU A 346 -21.54 1.05 30.09
CA LEU A 346 -22.26 0.98 31.38
C LEU A 346 -21.70 1.99 32.38
N ILE A 347 -20.37 2.10 32.50
CA ILE A 347 -19.70 3.05 33.39
C ILE A 347 -20.06 4.50 33.01
N ARG A 348 -20.04 4.82 31.71
CA ARG A 348 -20.35 6.17 31.22
C ARG A 348 -21.82 6.52 31.42
N ALA A 349 -22.72 5.59 31.10
CA ALA A 349 -24.16 5.76 31.21
C ALA A 349 -24.59 6.08 32.65
N LYS A 350 -24.04 5.36 33.65
CA LYS A 350 -24.40 5.52 35.07
C LYS A 350 -23.57 6.54 35.84
N SER A 351 -22.67 7.25 35.17
CA SER A 351 -21.76 8.19 35.82
C SER A 351 -22.51 9.37 36.44
N SER A 352 -22.19 9.68 37.70
CA SER A 352 -22.66 10.89 38.39
C SER A 352 -21.98 12.17 37.87
N GLN A 353 -20.90 12.03 37.10
CA GLN A 353 -20.22 13.17 36.48
C GLN A 353 -20.91 13.52 35.16
N TRP A 354 -21.55 14.68 35.10
CA TRP A 354 -22.29 15.15 33.92
C TRP A 354 -21.43 15.30 32.67
N SER A 355 -20.13 15.60 32.83
CA SER A 355 -19.16 15.63 31.73
C SER A 355 -18.90 14.26 31.09
N ILE A 356 -19.36 13.17 31.73
CA ILE A 356 -19.24 11.79 31.23
C ILE A 356 -20.59 11.29 30.72
N SER A 357 -21.65 11.39 31.53
CA SER A 357 -22.95 10.80 31.20
C SER A 357 -23.72 11.59 30.13
N ASN A 358 -23.58 12.93 30.06
CA ASN A 358 -24.26 13.72 29.02
C ASN A 358 -23.72 13.45 27.61
N PRO A 359 -22.38 13.42 27.36
CA PRO A 359 -21.87 13.06 26.05
C PRO A 359 -22.26 11.64 25.61
N PHE A 360 -22.28 10.68 26.54
CA PHE A 360 -22.75 9.32 26.24
C PHE A 360 -24.23 9.32 25.83
N ALA A 361 -25.09 10.00 26.58
CA ALA A 361 -26.51 10.11 26.26
C ALA A 361 -26.78 10.83 24.92
N ALA A 362 -25.92 11.77 24.52
CA ALA A 362 -26.01 12.41 23.21
C ALA A 362 -25.59 11.46 22.06
N ALA A 363 -24.65 10.54 22.32
CA ALA A 363 -24.11 9.63 21.31
C ALA A 363 -24.91 8.33 21.13
N ILE A 364 -25.52 7.79 22.21
CA ILE A 364 -26.19 6.48 22.21
C ILE A 364 -27.28 6.30 21.12
N PRO A 365 -28.03 7.34 20.65
CA PRO A 365 -28.95 7.17 19.52
C PRO A 365 -28.29 6.68 18.23
N ALA A 366 -27.06 7.13 17.95
CA ALA A 366 -26.30 6.66 16.78
C ALA A 366 -25.79 5.22 16.95
N LEU A 367 -25.76 4.71 18.19
CA LEU A 367 -25.30 3.38 18.53
C LEU A 367 -26.45 2.36 18.68
N ASP A 368 -27.73 2.79 18.73
CA ASP A 368 -28.89 1.93 19.02
C ASP A 368 -28.91 0.66 18.16
N ALA A 369 -28.98 0.82 16.84
CA ALA A 369 -29.04 -0.29 15.90
C ALA A 369 -27.75 -1.16 15.88
N PRO A 370 -26.53 -0.60 15.71
CA PRO A 370 -25.32 -1.43 15.66
C PRO A 370 -25.07 -2.16 16.99
N LEU A 371 -25.35 -1.53 18.13
CA LEU A 371 -25.17 -2.17 19.43
C LEU A 371 -26.20 -3.27 19.66
N ALA A 372 -27.48 -3.00 19.38
CA ALA A 372 -28.55 -3.98 19.52
C ALA A 372 -28.31 -5.24 18.68
N ALA A 373 -27.63 -5.13 17.54
CA ALA A 373 -27.28 -6.28 16.71
C ALA A 373 -26.29 -7.25 17.37
N LEU A 374 -25.50 -6.79 18.34
CA LEU A 374 -24.46 -7.60 19.00
C LEU A 374 -24.79 -8.00 20.43
N ILE A 375 -25.57 -7.18 21.16
CA ILE A 375 -25.87 -7.45 22.57
C ILE A 375 -27.11 -8.33 22.77
N THR A 376 -27.09 -9.07 23.87
CA THR A 376 -28.24 -9.83 24.36
C THR A 376 -29.35 -8.91 24.88
N ASP A 377 -30.55 -9.47 25.05
CA ASP A 377 -31.69 -8.73 25.58
C ASP A 377 -31.46 -8.29 27.04
N ASN A 378 -30.76 -9.12 27.84
CA ASN A 378 -30.32 -8.75 29.19
C ASN A 378 -29.36 -7.54 29.16
N GLN A 379 -28.33 -7.58 28.32
CA GLN A 379 -27.39 -6.46 28.19
C GLN A 379 -28.08 -5.18 27.73
N ALA A 380 -29.08 -5.26 26.84
CA ALA A 380 -29.87 -4.09 26.46
C ALA A 380 -30.61 -3.49 27.67
N PHE A 381 -31.21 -4.34 28.50
CA PHE A 381 -31.87 -3.92 29.74
C PHE A 381 -30.88 -3.29 30.73
N GLU A 382 -29.72 -3.93 30.97
CA GLU A 382 -28.66 -3.40 31.84
C GLU A 382 -28.16 -2.02 31.41
N LEU A 383 -28.09 -1.78 30.10
CA LEU A 383 -27.69 -0.48 29.57
C LEU A 383 -28.75 0.59 29.81
N LEU A 384 -30.03 0.31 29.54
CA LEU A 384 -31.10 1.26 29.80
C LEU A 384 -31.27 1.53 31.30
N ALA A 385 -31.06 0.54 32.15
CA ALA A 385 -30.99 0.71 33.61
C ALA A 385 -29.80 1.61 34.01
N SER A 386 -28.64 1.43 33.37
CA SER A 386 -27.47 2.29 33.60
C SER A 386 -27.73 3.75 33.19
N ILE A 387 -28.44 3.99 32.08
CA ILE A 387 -28.87 5.34 31.69
C ILE A 387 -29.84 5.92 32.71
N MET A 388 -30.78 5.10 33.23
CA MET A 388 -31.70 5.54 34.29
C MET A 388 -30.96 5.96 35.55
N ARG A 389 -29.93 5.22 35.96
CA ARG A 389 -29.05 5.64 37.06
C ARG A 389 -28.39 6.99 36.80
N GLY A 390 -27.93 7.23 35.57
CA GLY A 390 -27.43 8.55 35.15
C GLY A 390 -28.49 9.67 35.27
N ALA A 391 -29.76 9.35 35.03
CA ALA A 391 -30.88 10.30 35.16
C ALA A 391 -31.18 10.65 36.63
N GLU A 392 -31.05 9.71 37.56
CA GLU A 392 -31.20 9.95 39.01
C GLU A 392 -30.14 10.93 39.54
N TRP A 393 -28.95 10.95 38.93
CA TRP A 393 -27.92 11.97 39.17
C TRP A 393 -28.21 13.33 38.51
N LYS A 394 -29.41 13.50 37.96
CA LYS A 394 -29.87 14.72 37.29
C LYS A 394 -29.03 15.10 36.06
N GLY A 395 -28.42 14.11 35.39
CA GLY A 395 -27.77 14.32 34.10
C GLY A 395 -28.80 14.69 33.02
N HIS A 396 -28.65 15.85 32.38
CA HIS A 396 -29.62 16.36 31.40
C HIS A 396 -29.89 15.39 30.24
N GLY A 397 -28.83 14.80 29.66
CA GLY A 397 -28.95 13.84 28.58
C GLY A 397 -29.67 12.55 29.00
N PRO A 398 -29.19 11.86 30.05
CA PRO A 398 -29.86 10.68 30.59
C PRO A 398 -31.33 10.93 30.98
N MET A 399 -31.64 12.07 31.63
CA MET A 399 -33.03 12.44 31.94
C MET A 399 -33.87 12.62 30.68
N ALA A 400 -33.34 13.26 29.63
CA ALA A 400 -34.08 13.42 28.37
C ALA A 400 -34.40 12.06 27.73
N LEU A 401 -33.45 11.11 27.75
CA LEU A 401 -33.68 9.74 27.28
C LEU A 401 -34.73 9.02 28.13
N ALA A 402 -34.63 9.07 29.46
CA ALA A 402 -35.57 8.40 30.37
C ALA A 402 -36.98 9.00 30.30
N ASN A 403 -37.10 10.33 30.33
CA ASN A 403 -38.40 11.05 30.29
C ASN A 403 -39.11 10.90 28.94
N SER A 404 -38.35 10.72 27.85
CA SER A 404 -38.90 10.39 26.54
C SER A 404 -39.15 8.89 26.35
N SER A 405 -39.10 8.10 27.42
CA SER A 405 -39.28 6.64 27.41
C SER A 405 -38.40 5.95 26.36
N PHE A 406 -37.15 6.41 26.24
CA PHE A 406 -36.15 5.91 25.29
C PHE A 406 -36.63 5.88 23.83
N SER A 407 -37.47 6.83 23.43
CA SER A 407 -38.04 6.89 22.07
C SER A 407 -37.00 6.97 20.94
N THR A 408 -35.80 7.49 21.23
CA THR A 408 -34.67 7.54 20.29
C THR A 408 -33.81 6.27 20.29
N LEU A 409 -34.12 5.28 21.15
CA LEU A 409 -33.44 3.98 21.25
C LEU A 409 -34.42 2.83 21.00
N PRO A 410 -35.15 2.82 19.86
CA PRO A 410 -36.24 1.87 19.64
C PRO A 410 -35.78 0.41 19.68
N THR A 411 -34.58 0.11 19.18
CA THR A 411 -34.11 -1.27 19.07
C THR A 411 -33.69 -1.83 20.43
N LEU A 412 -32.92 -1.04 21.19
CA LEU A 412 -32.54 -1.37 22.57
C LEU A 412 -33.76 -1.45 23.48
N LYS A 413 -34.75 -0.54 23.32
CA LYS A 413 -36.01 -0.56 24.07
C LYS A 413 -36.79 -1.86 23.84
N ILE A 414 -36.89 -2.34 22.60
CA ILE A 414 -37.58 -3.60 22.27
C ILE A 414 -36.87 -4.79 22.95
N LYS A 415 -35.54 -4.84 22.89
CA LYS A 415 -34.75 -5.90 23.55
C LYS A 415 -34.93 -5.88 25.07
N ALA A 416 -34.84 -4.71 25.69
CA ALA A 416 -35.05 -4.56 27.13
C ALA A 416 -36.46 -5.00 27.57
N LYS A 417 -37.51 -4.62 26.80
CA LYS A 417 -38.88 -5.10 27.02
C LYS A 417 -38.97 -6.63 26.94
N THR A 418 -38.34 -7.21 25.94
CA THR A 418 -38.34 -8.67 25.71
C THR A 418 -37.71 -9.40 26.89
N PHE A 419 -36.56 -8.92 27.38
CA PHE A 419 -35.92 -9.48 28.57
C PHE A 419 -36.79 -9.36 29.82
N ALA A 420 -37.34 -8.18 30.11
CA ALA A 420 -38.14 -7.97 31.31
C ALA A 420 -39.44 -8.80 31.33
N ALA A 421 -40.01 -9.10 30.15
CA ALA A 421 -41.17 -9.97 30.02
C ALA A 421 -40.79 -11.46 30.21
N ALA A 422 -39.62 -11.87 29.71
CA ALA A 422 -39.15 -13.25 29.78
C ALA A 422 -38.60 -13.63 31.17
N ASP A 423 -37.88 -12.72 31.83
CA ASP A 423 -37.25 -12.91 33.14
C ASP A 423 -37.40 -11.67 34.05
N PRO A 424 -38.57 -11.50 34.70
CA PRO A 424 -38.80 -10.38 35.62
C PRO A 424 -37.87 -10.40 36.84
N THR A 425 -37.43 -11.58 37.29
CA THR A 425 -36.52 -11.72 38.44
C THR A 425 -35.12 -11.24 38.05
N GLY A 426 -34.61 -11.64 36.89
CA GLY A 426 -33.36 -11.15 36.33
C GLY A 426 -33.39 -9.64 36.06
N ALA A 427 -34.47 -9.12 35.49
CA ALA A 427 -34.65 -7.68 35.28
C ALA A 427 -34.65 -6.88 36.59
N THR A 428 -35.28 -7.40 37.65
CA THR A 428 -35.22 -6.78 38.98
C THR A 428 -33.79 -6.78 39.54
N ALA A 429 -33.08 -7.91 39.41
CA ALA A 429 -31.69 -8.01 39.83
C ALA A 429 -30.77 -7.04 39.06
N ALA A 430 -31.02 -6.85 37.76
CA ALA A 430 -30.27 -5.90 36.93
C ALA A 430 -30.48 -4.44 37.36
N LEU A 431 -31.70 -4.02 37.71
CA LEU A 431 -31.96 -2.69 38.27
C LEU A 431 -31.17 -2.48 39.58
N VAL A 432 -31.20 -3.47 40.47
CA VAL A 432 -30.44 -3.43 41.74
C VAL A 432 -28.93 -3.37 41.48
N ALA A 433 -28.42 -4.16 40.54
CA ALA A 433 -27.00 -4.17 40.18
C ALA A 433 -26.53 -2.82 39.62
N GLN A 434 -27.40 -2.10 38.89
CA GLN A 434 -27.13 -0.75 38.41
C GLN A 434 -27.49 0.35 39.41
N GLN A 435 -27.96 0.00 40.61
CA GLN A 435 -28.35 0.91 41.69
C GLN A 435 -29.48 1.88 41.32
N VAL A 436 -30.42 1.43 40.47
CA VAL A 436 -31.63 2.19 40.13
C VAL A 436 -32.61 2.09 41.30
N GLU A 437 -33.18 3.23 41.73
CA GLU A 437 -34.01 3.32 42.94
C GLU A 437 -35.47 2.90 42.69
N ILE A 438 -35.95 3.02 41.45
CA ILE A 438 -37.32 2.65 41.09
C ILE A 438 -37.49 1.15 40.88
N GLY A 439 -38.63 0.61 41.31
CA GLY A 439 -38.97 -0.80 41.15
C GLY A 439 -39.27 -1.17 39.70
N LEU A 440 -39.18 -2.46 39.36
CA LEU A 440 -39.39 -2.96 37.99
C LEU A 440 -40.76 -2.55 37.41
N ALA A 441 -41.83 -2.61 38.20
CA ALA A 441 -43.18 -2.24 37.74
C ALA A 441 -43.25 -0.76 37.30
N ASP A 442 -42.70 0.14 38.12
CA ASP A 442 -42.66 1.58 37.83
C ASP A 442 -41.70 1.90 36.69
N TYR A 443 -40.56 1.19 36.62
CA TYR A 443 -39.61 1.31 35.51
C TYR A 443 -40.26 0.96 34.17
N LEU A 444 -40.98 -0.16 34.13
CA LEU A 444 -41.71 -0.58 32.94
C LEU A 444 -42.79 0.43 32.57
N ALA A 445 -43.63 0.83 33.52
CA ALA A 445 -44.76 1.73 33.29
C ALA A 445 -44.36 3.13 32.81
N ASN A 446 -43.26 3.68 33.34
CA ASN A 446 -42.88 5.08 33.10
C ASN A 446 -41.82 5.27 32.01
N HIS A 447 -41.03 4.24 31.68
CA HIS A 447 -39.89 4.39 30.76
C HIS A 447 -39.86 3.37 29.63
N LEU A 448 -40.49 2.21 29.81
CA LEU A 448 -40.55 1.16 28.80
C LEU A 448 -41.98 0.89 28.32
N VAL A 449 -42.92 1.84 28.36
CA VAL A 449 -44.21 1.71 27.64
C VAL A 449 -44.07 2.19 26.22
#